data_AF-A0A1M5H8G1-F1
#
_entry.id   AF-A0A1M5H8G1-F1
#
_cell.length_a   1.000
_cell.length_b   1.000
_cell.length_c   1.000
_cell.angle_alpha   90.00
_cell.angle_beta   90.00
_cell.angle_gamma   90.00
#
_symmetry.space_group_name_H-M   'P 1'
#
loop_
_entity.id
_entity.type
_entity.pdbx_description
1 polymer ?
#
loop_
_entity_poly.entity_id
_entity_poly.type
_entity_poly.pdbx_seq_one_letter_code
_entity_poly.pdbx_strand_id
1 'polypeptide(L)'
;MKKLIITALLVVGMTTYAQDTKESSEKANMERMTPEQRQQRQLKKLTTDLNLNSEQQVQIKQLLAEQSVKRENRIVQKEASTEEMRSKRESAKNKMQEEKIVLDDKMKVILTPEQFITWKANQEKMKQRAVSRNKDKRGTKM
;
A
#
# COMPACT_ATOMS: atom_id res chain seq x y z
N MET A 1 9.15 10.36 58.69
CA MET A 1 9.79 9.09 59.09
C MET A 1 8.72 8.08 59.45
N LYS A 2 8.64 6.99 58.67
CA LYS A 2 8.25 5.58 58.98
C LYS A 2 7.00 5.34 59.87
N LYS A 3 6.08 4.43 59.60
CA LYS A 3 5.93 3.29 58.67
C LYS A 3 4.52 2.68 58.94
N LEU A 4 4.18 1.66 58.17
CA LEU A 4 3.14 0.62 58.36
C LEU A 4 1.83 0.88 57.61
N ILE A 5 1.19 -0.07 56.93
CA ILE A 5 1.48 -1.46 56.52
C ILE A 5 0.37 -1.77 55.49
N ILE A 6 0.75 -2.40 54.38
CA ILE A 6 0.03 -3.50 53.72
C ILE A 6 -1.51 -3.40 53.64
N THR A 7 -2.01 -3.13 52.44
CA THR A 7 -3.25 -3.78 51.97
C THR A 7 -3.04 -4.19 50.52
N ALA A 8 -2.52 -5.41 50.37
CA ALA A 8 -2.63 -6.19 49.16
C ALA A 8 -4.10 -6.59 49.01
N LEU A 9 -4.78 -6.03 48.02
CA LEU A 9 -6.06 -6.54 47.55
C LEU A 9 -6.10 -6.38 46.03
N LEU A 10 -5.65 -7.46 45.39
CA LEU A 10 -6.26 -8.06 44.20
C LEU A 10 -6.69 -7.10 43.09
N VAL A 11 -5.74 -6.73 42.23
CA VAL A 11 -6.05 -6.52 40.80
C VAL A 11 -5.19 -7.48 39.99
N VAL A 12 -5.53 -8.77 40.14
CA VAL A 12 -5.22 -9.79 39.12
C VAL A 12 -6.24 -9.55 38.02
N GLY A 13 -5.81 -8.93 36.92
CA GLY A 13 -6.71 -8.60 35.82
C GLY A 13 -6.04 -8.12 34.54
N MET A 14 -4.76 -8.44 34.32
CA MET A 14 -4.13 -8.29 33.00
C MET A 14 -3.75 -9.66 32.45
N THR A 15 -4.70 -10.57 32.40
CA THR A 15 -4.60 -11.75 31.55
C THR A 15 -4.85 -11.32 30.11
N THR A 16 -3.75 -11.21 29.37
CA THR A 16 -3.65 -11.63 27.97
C THR A 16 -4.61 -10.95 26.98
N TYR A 17 -4.13 -9.87 26.33
CA TYR A 17 -4.41 -9.71 24.90
C TYR A 17 -3.63 -10.80 24.16
N ALA A 18 -4.10 -12.04 24.28
CA ALA A 18 -3.81 -13.05 23.31
C ALA A 18 -4.47 -12.56 22.02
N GLN A 19 -3.66 -12.05 21.08
CA GLN A 19 -4.03 -12.11 19.67
C GLN A 19 -4.13 -13.60 19.33
N ASP A 20 -5.27 -14.18 19.68
CA ASP A 20 -5.69 -15.49 19.23
C ASP A 20 -5.87 -15.32 17.73
N THR A 21 -4.85 -15.73 16.98
CA THR A 21 -4.80 -15.68 15.52
C THR A 21 -5.64 -16.83 14.96
N LYS A 22 -6.88 -16.95 15.42
CA LYS A 22 -7.93 -17.63 14.70
C LYS A 22 -8.58 -16.59 13.80
N GLU A 23 -8.15 -16.56 12.54
CA GLU A 23 -9.08 -16.56 11.40
C GLU A 23 -8.32 -16.42 10.09
N SER A 24 -8.14 -17.58 9.44
CA SER A 24 -7.77 -17.68 8.03
C SER A 24 -9.01 -17.63 7.12
N SER A 25 -10.20 -17.34 7.62
CA SER A 25 -11.46 -17.29 6.84
C SER A 25 -12.03 -15.87 6.67
N GLU A 26 -11.77 -14.94 7.59
CA GLU A 26 -12.35 -13.58 7.53
C GLU A 26 -11.70 -12.65 6.48
N LYS A 27 -10.62 -13.09 5.82
CA LYS A 27 -10.06 -12.37 4.67
C LYS A 27 -10.85 -12.55 3.37
N ALA A 28 -11.77 -13.51 3.33
CA ALA A 28 -12.58 -13.77 2.12
C ALA A 28 -13.74 -12.78 1.95
N ASN A 29 -14.20 -12.14 3.03
CA ASN A 29 -15.38 -11.26 3.05
C ASN A 29 -15.06 -9.76 3.28
N MET A 30 -13.80 -9.33 3.13
CA MET A 30 -13.57 -7.91 2.90
C MET A 30 -14.17 -7.56 1.54
N GLU A 31 -15.28 -6.80 1.54
CA GLU A 31 -15.81 -6.18 0.33
C GLU A 31 -14.64 -5.60 -0.46
N ARG A 32 -14.39 -6.18 -1.64
CA ARG A 32 -13.34 -5.70 -2.52
C ARG A 32 -13.76 -4.30 -2.94
N MET A 33 -13.14 -3.30 -2.33
CA MET A 33 -13.31 -1.89 -2.69
C MET A 33 -13.30 -1.76 -4.22
N THR A 34 -14.33 -1.13 -4.79
CA THR A 34 -14.47 -1.01 -6.25
C THR A 34 -13.27 -0.24 -6.84
N PRO A 35 -12.95 -0.42 -8.13
CA PRO A 35 -11.88 0.34 -8.79
C PRO A 35 -12.01 1.86 -8.56
N GLU A 36 -13.23 2.39 -8.61
CA GLU A 36 -13.56 3.80 -8.42
C GLU A 36 -13.32 4.24 -6.98
N GLN A 37 -13.76 3.44 -6.00
CA GLN A 37 -13.50 3.72 -4.59
C GLN A 37 -12.00 3.71 -4.26
N ARG A 38 -11.23 2.82 -4.89
CA ARG A 38 -9.77 2.78 -4.74
C ARG A 38 -9.11 4.03 -5.33
N GLN A 39 -9.53 4.45 -6.52
CA GLN A 39 -9.05 5.68 -7.15
C GLN A 39 -9.35 6.89 -6.27
N GLN A 40 -10.59 7.01 -5.78
CA GLN A 40 -10.99 8.11 -4.92
C GLN A 40 -10.19 8.15 -3.62
N ARG A 41 -9.97 6.99 -2.99
CA ARG A 41 -9.13 6.89 -1.79
C ARG A 41 -7.68 7.28 -2.08
N GLN A 42 -7.13 6.85 -3.21
CA GLN A 42 -5.77 7.16 -3.61
C GLN A 42 -5.62 8.66 -3.91
N LEU A 43 -6.57 9.25 -4.62
CA LEU A 43 -6.62 10.69 -4.88
C LEU A 43 -6.69 11.47 -3.57
N LYS A 44 -7.64 11.14 -2.69
CA LYS A 44 -7.78 11.80 -1.37
C LYS A 44 -6.48 11.75 -0.58
N LYS A 45 -5.81 10.60 -0.58
CA LYS A 45 -4.51 10.45 0.10
C LYS A 45 -3.43 11.33 -0.53
N LEU A 46 -3.30 11.34 -1.86
CA LEU A 46 -2.33 12.21 -2.54
C LEU A 46 -2.63 13.69 -2.29
N THR A 47 -3.90 14.07 -2.26
CA THR A 47 -4.35 15.42 -1.91
C THR A 47 -3.91 15.80 -0.51
N THR A 48 -4.10 14.94 0.48
CA THR A 48 -3.68 15.20 1.86
C THR A 48 -2.16 15.19 2.03
N ASP A 49 -1.47 14.25 1.39
CA ASP A 49 -0.01 14.10 1.53
C ASP A 49 0.77 15.23 0.84
N LEU A 50 0.21 15.82 -0.23
CA LEU A 50 0.89 16.81 -1.08
C LEU A 50 0.21 18.19 -1.10
N ASN A 51 -0.92 18.34 -0.41
CA ASN A 51 -1.78 19.54 -0.46
C ASN A 51 -2.11 19.96 -1.91
N LEU A 52 -2.68 19.04 -2.69
CA LEU A 52 -2.99 19.27 -4.10
C LEU A 52 -4.12 20.29 -4.28
N ASN A 53 -3.97 21.20 -5.24
CA ASN A 53 -5.03 22.12 -5.64
C ASN A 53 -6.09 21.42 -6.53
N SER A 54 -7.21 22.10 -6.81
CA SER A 54 -8.32 21.52 -7.58
C SER A 54 -7.93 21.10 -9.00
N GLU A 55 -7.08 21.87 -9.69
CA GLU A 55 -6.63 21.56 -11.05
C GLU A 55 -5.73 20.31 -11.07
N GLN A 56 -4.79 20.23 -10.12
CA GLN A 56 -3.91 19.07 -9.94
C GLN A 56 -4.72 17.81 -9.61
N GLN A 57 -5.76 17.95 -8.79
CA GLN A 57 -6.64 16.83 -8.44
C GLN A 57 -7.38 16.28 -9.67
N VAL A 58 -7.85 17.14 -10.58
CA VAL A 58 -8.51 16.72 -11.82
C VAL A 58 -7.54 15.94 -12.72
N GLN A 59 -6.32 16.47 -12.91
CA GLN A 59 -5.29 15.83 -13.74
C GLN A 59 -4.85 14.48 -13.15
N ILE A 60 -4.65 14.41 -11.82
CA ILE A 60 -4.28 13.16 -11.14
C ILE A 60 -5.44 12.15 -11.17
N LYS A 61 -6.70 12.59 -11.09
CA LYS A 61 -7.86 11.70 -11.23
C LYS A 61 -7.87 10.99 -12.58
N GLN A 62 -7.62 11.72 -13.68
CA GLN A 62 -7.50 11.15 -15.02
C GLN A 62 -6.33 10.15 -15.10
N LEU A 63 -5.18 10.51 -14.53
CA LEU A 63 -4.01 9.63 -14.47
C LEU A 63 -4.27 8.32 -13.72
N LEU A 64 -5.01 8.39 -12.60
CA LEU A 64 -5.39 7.22 -11.81
C LEU A 64 -6.40 6.32 -12.55
N ALA A 65 -7.30 6.90 -13.34
CA ALA A 65 -8.21 6.15 -14.19
C ALA A 65 -7.44 5.34 -15.25
N GLU A 66 -6.51 5.96 -15.96
CA GLU A 66 -5.63 5.26 -16.92
C GLU A 66 -4.85 4.11 -16.27
N GLN A 67 -4.30 4.35 -15.07
CA GLN A 67 -3.57 3.31 -14.33
C GLN A 67 -4.45 2.15 -13.89
N SER A 68 -5.71 2.41 -13.55
CA SER A 68 -6.63 1.38 -13.11
C SER A 68 -6.97 0.39 -14.23
N VAL A 69 -7.25 0.89 -15.43
CA VAL A 69 -7.51 0.07 -16.63
C VAL A 69 -6.29 -0.80 -16.96
N LYS A 70 -5.09 -0.21 -16.93
CA LYS A 70 -3.83 -0.97 -17.14
C LYS A 70 -3.63 -2.06 -16.10
N ARG A 71 -4.01 -1.82 -14.85
CA ARG A 71 -3.91 -2.81 -13.78
C ARG A 71 -4.91 -3.94 -13.95
N GLU A 72 -6.14 -3.63 -14.33
CA GLU A 72 -7.19 -4.63 -14.56
C GLU A 72 -6.83 -5.56 -15.71
N ASN A 73 -6.39 -5.02 -16.85
CA ASN A 73 -5.89 -5.81 -17.98
C ASN A 73 -4.75 -6.77 -17.59
N ARG A 74 -3.88 -6.35 -16.67
CA ARG A 74 -2.79 -7.21 -16.15
C ARG A 74 -3.28 -8.31 -15.22
N ILE A 75 -4.35 -8.10 -14.47
CA ILE A 75 -4.92 -9.13 -13.60
C ILE A 75 -5.54 -10.22 -14.48
N VAL A 76 -6.37 -9.82 -15.45
CA VAL A 76 -7.00 -10.74 -16.42
C VAL A 76 -5.95 -11.54 -17.19
N GLN A 77 -4.87 -10.89 -17.67
CA GLN A 77 -3.78 -11.58 -18.38
C GLN A 77 -3.01 -12.57 -17.50
N LYS A 78 -2.93 -12.35 -16.18
CA LYS A 78 -2.24 -13.25 -15.25
C LYS A 78 -3.09 -14.46 -14.87
N GLU A 79 -4.40 -14.30 -14.79
CA GLU A 79 -5.33 -15.40 -14.54
C GLU A 79 -5.41 -16.37 -15.73
N ALA A 80 -5.14 -15.89 -16.95
CA ALA A 80 -5.17 -16.70 -18.17
C ALA A 80 -3.85 -17.44 -18.50
N SER A 81 -2.73 -17.19 -17.82
CA SER A 81 -1.41 -17.69 -18.26
C SER A 81 -0.50 -18.10 -17.09
N THR A 82 -0.66 -19.33 -16.59
CA THR A 82 0.17 -19.87 -15.49
C THR A 82 1.50 -20.49 -15.96
N GLU A 83 1.58 -21.00 -17.19
CA GLU A 83 2.76 -21.73 -17.71
C GLU A 83 3.82 -20.78 -18.34
N GLU A 84 3.41 -19.81 -19.17
CA GLU A 84 4.36 -18.90 -19.88
C GLU A 84 4.97 -17.80 -18.99
N MET A 85 4.45 -17.62 -17.77
CA MET A 85 4.79 -16.47 -16.92
C MET A 85 6.21 -16.53 -16.32
N ARG A 86 6.85 -17.71 -16.26
CA ARG A 86 8.24 -17.82 -15.76
C ARG A 86 9.25 -17.24 -16.74
N SER A 87 9.08 -17.47 -18.04
CA SER A 87 9.96 -16.95 -19.10
C SER A 87 9.72 -15.45 -19.35
N LYS A 88 8.45 -15.00 -19.30
CA LYS A 88 8.09 -13.59 -19.52
C LYS A 88 8.30 -12.67 -18.30
N ARG A 89 8.96 -13.15 -17.24
CA ARG A 89 9.15 -12.38 -15.99
C ARG A 89 10.01 -11.15 -16.18
N GLU A 90 11.07 -11.23 -16.98
CA GLU A 90 11.97 -10.11 -17.20
C GLU A 90 11.33 -9.05 -18.11
N SER A 91 10.69 -9.46 -19.20
CA SER A 91 9.95 -8.54 -20.06
C SER A 91 8.80 -7.86 -19.31
N ALA A 92 8.10 -8.58 -18.42
CA ALA A 92 7.10 -7.99 -17.54
C ALA A 92 7.70 -6.97 -16.54
N LYS A 93 8.89 -7.24 -15.99
CA LYS A 93 9.59 -6.29 -15.12
C LYS A 93 9.97 -5.01 -15.86
N ASN A 94 10.51 -5.13 -17.07
CA ASN A 94 10.91 -3.96 -17.88
C ASN A 94 9.69 -3.10 -18.23
N LYS A 95 8.58 -3.72 -18.67
CA LYS A 95 7.31 -3.01 -18.90
C LYS A 95 6.79 -2.30 -17.65
N MET A 96 6.95 -2.89 -16.46
CA MET A 96 6.57 -2.23 -15.21
C MET A 96 7.50 -1.07 -14.83
N GLN A 97 8.77 -1.11 -15.22
CA GLN A 97 9.71 0.00 -15.00
C GLN A 97 9.42 1.16 -15.95
N GLU A 98 9.20 0.88 -17.24
CA GLU A 98 8.81 1.88 -18.24
C GLU A 98 7.53 2.61 -17.83
N GLU A 99 6.50 1.88 -17.39
CA GLU A 99 5.26 2.51 -16.91
C GLU A 99 5.47 3.38 -15.67
N LYS A 100 6.43 3.04 -14.80
CA LYS A 100 6.77 3.88 -13.66
C LYS A 100 7.44 5.17 -14.10
N ILE A 101 8.32 5.10 -15.10
CA ILE A 101 8.97 6.29 -15.67
C ILE A 101 7.92 7.20 -16.29
N VAL A 102 7.02 6.64 -17.12
CA VAL A 102 5.93 7.41 -17.73
C VAL A 102 5.02 8.05 -16.66
N LEU A 103 4.74 7.33 -15.56
CA LEU A 103 3.97 7.88 -14.44
C LEU A 103 4.74 9.00 -13.73
N ASP A 104 6.03 8.81 -13.46
CA ASP A 104 6.89 9.81 -12.82
C ASP A 104 6.91 11.09 -13.66
N ASP A 105 7.07 10.98 -14.98
CA ASP A 105 7.09 12.12 -15.89
C ASP A 105 5.75 12.87 -15.90
N LYS A 106 4.63 12.15 -16.00
CA LYS A 106 3.29 12.75 -15.90
C LYS A 106 3.08 13.44 -14.54
N MET A 107 3.51 12.82 -13.45
CA MET A 107 3.42 13.42 -12.11
C MET A 107 4.30 14.66 -11.97
N LYS A 108 5.49 14.68 -12.59
CA LYS A 108 6.39 15.84 -12.56
C LYS A 108 5.81 17.06 -13.28
N VAL A 109 4.98 16.86 -14.31
CA VAL A 109 4.29 17.95 -15.02
C VAL A 109 3.14 18.52 -14.18
N ILE A 110 2.44 17.68 -13.41
CA ILE A 110 1.26 18.10 -12.62
C ILE A 110 1.67 18.70 -11.27
N LEU A 111 2.69 18.15 -10.62
CA LEU A 111 3.13 18.55 -9.29
C LEU A 111 4.14 19.68 -9.34
N THR A 112 4.15 20.51 -8.30
CA THR A 112 5.28 21.43 -8.08
C THR A 112 6.55 20.65 -7.73
N PRO A 113 7.76 21.24 -7.88
CA PRO A 113 9.01 20.57 -7.54
C PRO A 113 9.04 20.02 -6.10
N GLU A 114 8.53 20.80 -5.14
CA GLU A 114 8.47 20.40 -3.72
C GLU A 114 7.49 19.24 -3.48
N GLN A 115 6.32 19.28 -4.12
CA GLN A 115 5.34 18.20 -4.06
C GLN A 115 5.90 16.92 -4.70
N PHE A 116 6.63 17.04 -5.81
CA PHE A 116 7.24 15.89 -6.48
C PHE A 116 8.32 15.21 -5.60
N ILE A 117 9.15 16.00 -4.91
CA ILE A 117 10.14 15.48 -3.95
C ILE A 117 9.44 14.72 -2.82
N THR A 118 8.40 15.31 -2.23
CA THR A 118 7.60 14.68 -1.16
C THR A 118 6.95 13.39 -1.65
N TRP A 119 6.39 13.40 -2.86
CA TRP A 119 5.80 12.22 -3.49
C TRP A 119 6.83 11.10 -3.71
N LYS A 120 8.02 11.42 -4.22
CA LYS A 120 9.13 10.46 -4.39
C LYS A 120 9.58 9.87 -3.05
N ALA A 121 9.72 10.70 -2.01
CA ALA A 121 10.08 10.24 -0.67
C ALA A 121 9.01 9.29 -0.10
N ASN A 122 7.73 9.61 -0.30
CA ASN A 122 6.62 8.75 0.11
C ASN A 122 6.65 7.40 -0.63
N GLN A 123 6.96 7.39 -1.92
CA GLN A 123 7.10 6.14 -2.71
C GLN A 123 8.26 5.28 -2.20
N GLU A 124 9.41 5.87 -1.91
CA GLU A 124 10.56 5.12 -1.39
C GLU A 124 10.28 4.56 0.00
N LYS A 125 9.62 5.33 0.88
CA LYS A 125 9.19 4.86 2.21
C LYS A 125 8.24 3.65 2.10
N MET A 126 7.32 3.67 1.13
CA MET A 126 6.43 2.52 0.88
C MET A 126 7.19 1.31 0.37
N LYS A 127 8.17 1.50 -0.52
CA LYS A 127 9.04 0.43 -1.02
C LYS A 127 9.88 -0.18 0.10
N GLN A 128 10.49 0.63 0.96
CA GLN A 128 11.25 0.16 2.11
C GLN A 128 10.38 -0.66 3.07
N ARG A 129 9.17 -0.19 3.38
CA ARG A 129 8.18 -0.94 4.18
C ARG A 129 7.76 -2.25 3.53
N ALA A 130 7.67 -2.31 2.20
CA ALA A 130 7.37 -3.54 1.48
C ALA A 130 8.54 -4.54 1.56
N VAL A 131 9.78 -4.04 1.46
CA VAL A 131 10.99 -4.86 1.60
C VAL A 131 11.12 -5.41 3.03
N SER A 132 10.94 -4.58 4.06
CA SER A 132 11.03 -5.03 5.46
C SER A 132 10.01 -6.13 5.77
N ARG A 133 8.73 -5.92 5.39
CA ARG A 133 7.68 -6.94 5.54
C ARG A 133 7.99 -8.25 4.82
N ASN A 134 8.66 -8.20 3.68
CA ASN A 134 9.08 -9.41 2.96
C ASN A 134 10.25 -10.12 3.64
N LYS A 135 11.17 -9.38 4.28
CA LYS A 135 12.24 -9.97 5.08
C LYS A 135 11.69 -10.66 6.32
N ASP A 136 10.80 -9.99 7.05
CA ASP A 136 10.17 -10.54 8.26
C ASP A 136 9.46 -11.87 7.95
N LYS A 137 8.64 -11.91 6.89
CA LYS A 137 7.95 -13.13 6.44
C LYS A 137 8.87 -14.27 6.00
N ARG A 138 10.10 -13.97 5.59
CA ARG A 138 11.10 -14.99 5.23
C ARG A 138 11.87 -15.46 6.46
N GLY A 139 12.12 -14.57 7.42
CA GLY A 139 12.76 -14.90 8.70
C GLY A 139 11.86 -15.72 9.63
N THR A 140 10.53 -15.49 9.64
CA THR A 140 9.58 -16.29 10.43
C THR A 140 9.24 -17.66 9.80
N LYS A 141 9.79 -17.97 8.61
CA LYS A 141 9.59 -19.25 7.91
C LYS A 141 10.81 -20.18 7.98
N MET A 142 11.85 -19.82 8.73
CA MET A 142 12.95 -20.68 9.14
C MET A 142 12.76 -21.07 10.60
#